data_AF-A0A661XB51-F1
#
_entry.id   AF-A0A661XB51-F1
#
_cell.length_a   1.000
_cell.length_b   1.000
_cell.length_c   1.000
_cell.angle_alpha   90.00
_cell.angle_beta   90.00
_cell.angle_gamma   90.00
#
_symmetry.space_group_name_H-M   'P 1'
#
loop_
_entity.id
_entity.type
_entity.pdbx_description
1 polymer ?
#
loop_
_entity_poly.entity_id
_entity_poly.type
_entity_poly.pdbx_seq_one_letter_code
_entity_poly.pdbx_strand_id
1 'polypeptide(L)'
;MKTVLWAPDNDHSLNPLTRLLPKPLVPVLNRPMLEFYFLQAREAHSSEIILLIDGGAKQVAFYLKKIRKNNAHPPISIVKNSNLSPLKALFRLQNRLNETFVFVDTRMFSIFNWGDLLQNHRQSGAILSVVYLPFSPVKDLSALTVDKQNRLTAIRPISQSDTDKQLSVLANCFFFEPEILKYLQTERIESVDRDLIPFMLSKGVSVNAIQAEGLFEPLSSLFYYWRLNLDLLNKSEPKYLPEVHALAKGIWAGSRSSFRSRIEEDIIAPVLIGKHSKIGRAVTIRGPAIIGNHVKLAKGAIVNRSIILDHTYIGKTVEVKDSIIAQNCYISVHKVFGTFIEEDFILSEYRSGNWVVQAQHYFWAIFDRLLAISLIIFLLPLFLLIAFLIKLETAGPVWIPELCKRNQKGKTGGSDHYHHVREGDIKYYRFRTVYIKENQYVNEKERGGFLESRVGQKTYTGKFLEKTNLENLPILISIAFWGTKILQFCEKRTEKAKMVNQHESGPIPLMEASDFDSGSIQDFLSFKGHLRLWRKIF
;
A
#
# COMPACT_ATOMS: atom_id res chain seq x y z
N MET A 1 -22.90 -12.93 25.55
CA MET A 1 -21.45 -12.94 25.27
C MET A 1 -21.06 -11.60 24.67
N LYS A 2 -19.90 -11.06 25.04
CA LYS A 2 -19.26 -9.91 24.36
C LYS A 2 -18.21 -10.36 23.37
N THR A 3 -17.93 -9.52 22.38
CA THR A 3 -16.83 -9.72 21.44
C THR A 3 -15.76 -8.67 21.69
N VAL A 4 -14.51 -9.10 21.86
CA VAL A 4 -13.34 -8.22 21.94
C VAL A 4 -12.42 -8.51 20.76
N LEU A 5 -12.21 -7.49 19.93
CA LEU A 5 -11.33 -7.58 18.76
C LEU A 5 -10.07 -6.75 19.03
N TRP A 6 -8.91 -7.38 18.93
CA TRP A 6 -7.62 -6.71 19.14
C TRP A 6 -6.92 -6.44 17.81
N ALA A 7 -6.59 -5.17 17.58
CA ALA A 7 -6.00 -4.63 16.35
C ALA A 7 -4.82 -3.70 16.70
N PRO A 8 -3.59 -4.23 16.85
CA PRO A 8 -2.43 -3.42 17.19
C PRO A 8 -1.97 -2.53 16.02
N ASP A 9 -1.23 -1.45 16.33
CA ASP A 9 -0.68 -0.51 15.32
C ASP A 9 0.44 -1.13 14.47
N ASN A 10 1.29 -1.95 15.11
CA ASN A 10 2.59 -2.36 14.57
C ASN A 10 2.54 -3.54 13.59
N ASP A 11 1.39 -3.83 12.98
CA ASP A 11 1.30 -4.94 12.03
C ASP A 11 1.65 -4.49 10.60
N HIS A 12 2.91 -4.78 10.24
CA HIS A 12 3.50 -4.46 8.94
C HIS A 12 3.57 -5.65 7.97
N SER A 13 2.95 -6.77 8.31
CA SER A 13 2.99 -8.02 7.51
C SER A 13 2.47 -7.87 6.07
N LEU A 14 1.59 -6.89 5.83
CA LEU A 14 1.02 -6.61 4.51
C LEU A 14 1.60 -5.34 3.87
N ASN A 15 2.78 -4.88 4.30
CA ASN A 15 3.43 -3.75 3.64
C ASN A 15 3.67 -4.05 2.14
N PRO A 16 3.42 -3.07 1.24
CA PRO A 16 3.11 -1.66 1.53
C PRO A 16 1.61 -1.35 1.74
N LEU A 17 0.68 -2.31 1.66
CA LEU A 17 -0.76 -2.03 1.82
C LEU A 17 -1.10 -1.44 3.19
N THR A 18 -0.47 -1.94 4.25
CA THR A 18 -0.66 -1.45 5.62
C THR A 18 -0.15 -0.03 5.86
N ARG A 19 0.57 0.56 4.89
CA ARG A 19 0.88 2.01 4.89
C ARG A 19 -0.24 2.86 4.33
N LEU A 20 -1.09 2.30 3.46
CA LEU A 20 -2.22 2.99 2.84
C LEU A 20 -3.48 2.89 3.68
N LEU A 21 -3.73 1.71 4.24
CA LEU A 21 -4.92 1.41 5.04
C LEU A 21 -4.49 0.64 6.30
N PRO A 22 -5.04 0.96 7.48
CA PRO A 22 -4.77 0.15 8.66
C PRO A 22 -5.25 -1.29 8.39
N LYS A 23 -4.48 -2.29 8.86
CA LYS A 23 -4.74 -3.71 8.57
C LYS A 23 -6.22 -4.10 8.72
N PRO A 24 -6.94 -3.73 9.79
CA PRO A 24 -8.36 -4.10 9.97
C PRO A 24 -9.30 -3.63 8.83
N LEU A 25 -8.90 -2.61 8.05
CA LEU A 25 -9.64 -2.09 6.91
C LEU A 25 -9.14 -2.58 5.55
N VAL A 26 -8.06 -3.36 5.50
CA VAL A 26 -7.61 -4.00 4.24
C VAL A 26 -8.76 -4.89 3.73
N PRO A 27 -9.18 -4.77 2.47
CA PRO A 27 -10.38 -5.44 1.99
C PRO A 27 -10.12 -6.89 1.62
N VAL A 28 -11.02 -7.81 1.99
CA VAL A 28 -11.10 -9.18 1.48
C VAL A 28 -12.43 -9.30 0.72
N LEU A 29 -12.38 -9.70 -0.56
CA LEU A 29 -13.54 -9.67 -1.46
C LEU A 29 -14.24 -8.29 -1.51
N ASN A 30 -13.47 -7.20 -1.60
CA ASN A 30 -13.98 -5.81 -1.55
C ASN A 30 -14.73 -5.42 -0.27
N ARG A 31 -14.59 -6.21 0.81
CA ARG A 31 -15.17 -5.96 2.14
C ARG A 31 -14.05 -5.82 3.17
N PRO A 32 -13.98 -4.75 3.97
CA PRO A 32 -13.02 -4.63 5.07
C PRO A 32 -12.98 -5.86 5.98
N MET A 33 -11.79 -6.34 6.35
CA MET A 33 -11.63 -7.55 7.17
C MET A 33 -12.43 -7.52 8.46
N LEU A 34 -12.54 -6.36 9.13
CA LEU A 34 -13.34 -6.23 10.35
C LEU A 34 -14.81 -6.62 10.19
N GLU A 35 -15.40 -6.40 9.02
CA GLU A 35 -16.81 -6.76 8.80
C GLU A 35 -17.05 -8.26 8.94
N PHE A 36 -16.07 -9.10 8.58
CA PHE A 36 -16.20 -10.55 8.74
C PHE A 36 -16.32 -10.94 10.22
N TYR A 37 -15.64 -10.23 11.11
CA TYR A 37 -15.78 -10.42 12.56
C TYR A 37 -17.10 -9.85 13.08
N PHE A 38 -17.59 -8.74 12.51
CA PHE A 38 -18.90 -8.19 12.87
C PHE A 38 -20.04 -9.13 12.49
N LEU A 39 -19.93 -9.82 11.34
CA LEU A 39 -20.87 -10.84 10.92
C LEU A 39 -20.86 -12.04 11.86
N GLN A 40 -19.68 -12.56 12.22
CA GLN A 40 -19.55 -13.65 13.19
C GLN A 40 -20.11 -13.27 14.57
N ALA A 41 -19.80 -12.05 15.05
CA ALA A 41 -20.32 -11.52 16.30
C ALA A 41 -21.85 -11.43 16.30
N ARG A 42 -22.45 -11.02 15.16
CA ARG A 42 -23.90 -10.95 14.98
C ARG A 42 -24.54 -12.34 14.99
N GLU A 43 -23.98 -13.28 14.23
CA GLU A 43 -24.46 -14.66 14.16
C GLU A 43 -24.40 -15.35 15.53
N ALA A 44 -23.39 -15.02 16.35
CA ALA A 44 -23.30 -15.46 17.73
C ALA A 44 -24.09 -14.60 18.74
N HIS A 45 -24.93 -13.68 18.27
CA HIS A 45 -25.76 -12.80 19.10
C HIS A 45 -24.97 -12.03 20.18
N SER A 46 -23.81 -11.49 19.81
CA SER A 46 -22.99 -10.69 20.72
C SER A 46 -23.73 -9.45 21.19
N SER A 47 -23.67 -9.18 22.50
CA SER A 47 -24.29 -7.99 23.12
C SER A 47 -23.57 -6.70 22.74
N GLU A 48 -22.26 -6.77 22.58
CA GLU A 48 -21.38 -5.65 22.20
C GLU A 48 -20.12 -6.17 21.50
N ILE A 49 -19.57 -5.38 20.59
CA ILE A 49 -18.22 -5.52 20.05
C ILE A 49 -17.34 -4.39 20.61
N ILE A 50 -16.25 -4.76 21.27
CA ILE A 50 -15.22 -3.85 21.78
C ILE A 50 -14.00 -3.98 20.87
N LEU A 51 -13.73 -2.94 20.09
CA LEU A 51 -12.58 -2.88 19.20
C LEU A 51 -11.42 -2.16 19.90
N LEU A 52 -10.43 -2.94 20.33
CA LEU A 52 -9.16 -2.46 20.87
C LEU A 52 -8.23 -2.12 19.70
N ILE A 53 -8.08 -0.83 19.41
CA ILE A 53 -7.30 -0.37 18.26
C ILE A 53 -6.32 0.73 18.65
N ASP A 54 -5.11 0.64 18.11
CA ASP A 54 -4.11 1.70 18.18
C ASP A 54 -4.06 2.45 16.84
N GLY A 55 -3.42 1.81 15.87
CA GLY A 55 -3.19 2.32 14.52
C GLY A 55 -4.46 2.50 13.72
N GLY A 56 -4.61 3.67 13.09
CA GLY A 56 -5.71 3.91 12.17
C GLY A 56 -7.09 4.02 12.84
N ALA A 57 -7.15 4.26 14.15
CA ALA A 57 -8.41 4.39 14.90
C ALA A 57 -9.36 5.44 14.31
N LYS A 58 -8.82 6.56 13.77
CA LYS A 58 -9.62 7.60 13.11
C LYS A 58 -10.27 7.08 11.83
N GLN A 59 -9.52 6.37 11.00
CA GLN A 59 -9.99 5.77 9.75
C GLN A 59 -11.06 4.72 10.02
N VAL A 60 -10.84 3.87 11.03
CA VAL A 60 -11.83 2.89 11.48
C VAL A 60 -13.07 3.58 12.01
N ALA A 61 -12.95 4.60 12.86
CA ALA A 61 -14.09 5.36 13.37
C ALA A 61 -14.89 6.02 12.23
N PHE A 62 -14.22 6.60 11.23
CA PHE A 62 -14.87 7.16 10.05
C PHE A 62 -15.63 6.09 9.26
N TYR A 63 -15.01 4.93 9.06
CA TYR A 63 -15.62 3.80 8.39
C TYR A 63 -16.84 3.26 9.17
N LEU A 64 -16.75 3.10 10.50
CA LEU A 64 -17.88 2.70 11.34
C LEU A 64 -19.06 3.67 11.25
N LYS A 65 -18.81 4.98 11.19
CA LYS A 65 -19.87 5.99 10.97
C LYS A 65 -20.59 5.78 9.64
N LYS A 66 -19.88 5.35 8.60
CA LYS A 66 -20.45 5.07 7.28
C LYS A 66 -21.38 3.85 7.31
N ILE A 67 -20.98 2.77 7.98
CA ILE A 67 -21.77 1.53 8.04
C ILE A 67 -22.86 1.53 9.11
N ARG A 68 -22.77 2.40 10.13
CA ARG A 68 -23.76 2.53 11.20
C ARG A 68 -25.19 2.70 10.69
N LYS A 69 -25.38 3.35 9.53
CA LYS A 69 -26.70 3.55 8.92
C LYS A 69 -27.40 2.24 8.52
N ASN A 70 -26.65 1.16 8.35
CA ASN A 70 -27.17 -0.12 7.90
C ASN A 70 -27.56 -1.07 9.06
N ASN A 71 -27.36 -0.68 10.34
CA ASN A 71 -27.79 -1.36 11.59
C ASN A 71 -27.63 -2.89 11.68
N ALA A 72 -26.81 -3.50 10.81
CA ALA A 72 -26.74 -4.94 10.67
C ALA A 72 -25.64 -5.57 11.53
N HIS A 73 -25.14 -4.89 12.55
CA HIS A 73 -24.09 -5.37 13.46
C HIS A 73 -24.42 -5.00 14.91
N PRO A 74 -23.92 -5.74 15.91
CA PRO A 74 -24.02 -5.35 17.33
C PRO A 74 -23.45 -3.94 17.59
N PRO A 75 -23.79 -3.30 18.71
CA PRO A 75 -23.16 -2.06 19.14
C PRO A 75 -21.63 -2.20 19.15
N ILE A 76 -20.93 -1.24 18.55
CA ILE A 76 -19.45 -1.25 18.47
C ILE A 76 -18.90 -0.08 19.28
N SER A 77 -18.03 -0.37 20.24
CA SER A 77 -17.22 0.63 20.95
C SER A 77 -15.76 0.54 20.53
N ILE A 78 -15.17 1.69 20.22
CA ILE A 78 -13.74 1.80 19.95
C ILE A 78 -13.05 2.18 21.26
N VAL A 79 -12.04 1.41 21.65
CA VAL A 79 -11.19 1.71 22.81
C VAL A 79 -9.75 1.80 22.32
N LYS A 80 -9.10 2.93 22.61
CA LYS A 80 -7.69 3.11 22.29
C LYS A 80 -6.86 2.13 23.13
N ASN A 81 -6.10 1.26 22.47
CA ASN A 81 -5.30 0.24 23.15
C ASN A 81 -4.06 0.84 23.86
N SER A 82 -3.57 1.99 23.40
CA SER A 82 -2.37 2.68 23.91
C SER A 82 -1.09 1.83 23.82
N ASN A 83 -0.91 1.05 22.75
CA ASN A 83 0.21 0.13 22.54
C ASN A 83 0.39 -0.92 23.66
N LEU A 84 -0.68 -1.23 24.37
CA LEU A 84 -0.67 -2.28 25.38
C LEU A 84 -0.62 -3.66 24.72
N SER A 85 -0.01 -4.61 25.43
CA SER A 85 -0.10 -6.03 25.05
C SER A 85 -1.57 -6.50 25.10
N PRO A 86 -1.93 -7.56 24.34
CA PRO A 86 -3.30 -8.11 24.31
C PRO A 86 -3.95 -8.24 25.69
N LEU A 87 -3.20 -8.79 26.63
CA LEU A 87 -3.70 -9.13 27.96
C LEU A 87 -3.78 -7.91 28.89
N LYS A 88 -2.84 -6.96 28.79
CA LYS A 88 -2.93 -5.67 29.48
C LYS A 88 -4.13 -4.87 28.99
N ALA A 89 -4.43 -4.96 27.69
CA ALA A 89 -5.61 -4.34 27.09
C ALA A 89 -6.92 -4.93 27.61
N LEU A 90 -7.00 -6.27 27.71
CA LEU A 90 -8.13 -6.96 28.32
C LEU A 90 -8.30 -6.60 29.80
N PHE A 91 -7.22 -6.56 30.57
CA PHE A 91 -7.26 -6.20 31.98
C PHE A 91 -7.82 -4.79 32.20
N ARG A 92 -7.47 -3.83 31.33
CA ARG A 92 -8.03 -2.47 31.37
C ARG A 92 -9.55 -2.45 31.17
N LEU A 93 -10.11 -3.45 30.49
CA LEU A 93 -11.54 -3.61 30.27
C LEU A 93 -12.26 -4.40 31.37
N GLN A 94 -11.60 -4.75 32.49
CA GLN A 94 -12.17 -5.63 33.53
C GLN A 94 -13.59 -5.24 33.99
N ASN A 95 -13.87 -3.94 34.15
CA ASN A 95 -15.19 -3.45 34.58
C ASN A 95 -16.29 -3.63 33.52
N ARG A 96 -15.92 -3.97 32.29
CA ARG A 96 -16.82 -4.21 31.15
C ARG A 96 -16.90 -5.69 30.78
N LEU A 97 -16.04 -6.55 31.31
CA LEU A 97 -15.94 -7.97 30.96
C LEU A 97 -16.51 -8.84 32.09
N ASN A 98 -17.83 -8.73 32.30
CA ASN A 98 -18.59 -9.35 33.40
C ASN A 98 -19.42 -10.58 32.97
N GLU A 99 -19.31 -10.99 31.71
CA GLU A 99 -19.92 -12.19 31.14
C GLU A 99 -18.89 -12.87 30.24
N THR A 100 -19.15 -14.11 29.81
CA THR A 100 -18.33 -14.80 28.81
C THR A 100 -18.06 -13.89 27.62
N PHE A 101 -16.81 -13.84 27.15
CA PHE A 101 -16.44 -13.05 25.98
C PHE A 101 -15.50 -13.82 25.05
N VAL A 102 -15.66 -13.57 23.75
CA VAL A 102 -14.69 -14.02 22.75
C VAL A 102 -13.64 -12.93 22.55
N PHE A 103 -12.36 -13.32 22.55
CA PHE A 103 -11.23 -12.47 22.24
C PHE A 103 -10.57 -12.96 20.95
N VAL A 104 -10.42 -12.07 19.97
CA VAL A 104 -9.85 -12.42 18.66
C VAL A 104 -8.71 -11.47 18.31
N ASP A 105 -7.56 -12.05 17.98
CA ASP A 105 -6.45 -11.32 17.38
C ASP A 105 -6.71 -11.09 15.88
N THR A 106 -6.98 -9.85 15.51
CA THR A 106 -7.34 -9.49 14.14
C THR A 106 -6.13 -9.32 13.20
N ARG A 107 -4.91 -9.61 13.67
CA ARG A 107 -3.73 -9.73 12.79
C ARG A 107 -3.84 -10.93 11.86
N MET A 108 -4.53 -11.98 12.27
CA MET A 108 -4.85 -13.13 11.43
C MET A 108 -6.26 -12.96 10.86
N PHE A 109 -6.60 -13.75 9.84
CA PHE A 109 -7.96 -13.79 9.30
C PHE A 109 -8.62 -15.12 9.61
N SER A 110 -9.81 -15.08 10.20
CA SER A 110 -10.58 -16.28 10.47
C SER A 110 -12.08 -16.09 10.28
N ILE A 111 -12.73 -17.18 9.85
CA ILE A 111 -14.19 -17.30 9.75
C ILE A 111 -14.58 -18.65 10.36
N PHE A 112 -15.22 -18.60 11.51
CA PHE A 112 -15.71 -19.75 12.27
C PHE A 112 -17.16 -19.53 12.70
N ASN A 113 -17.87 -20.61 13.04
CA ASN A 113 -19.17 -20.49 13.71
C ASN A 113 -18.96 -20.25 15.22
N TRP A 114 -18.97 -18.98 15.64
CA TRP A 114 -18.78 -18.64 17.04
C TRP A 114 -19.91 -19.13 17.96
N GLY A 115 -21.11 -19.40 17.43
CA GLY A 115 -22.20 -19.97 18.22
C GLY A 115 -21.88 -21.38 18.72
N ASP A 116 -21.42 -22.25 17.81
CA ASP A 116 -21.05 -23.63 18.13
C ASP A 116 -19.83 -23.67 19.06
N LEU A 117 -18.82 -22.83 18.80
CA LEU A 117 -17.63 -22.72 19.64
C LEU A 117 -17.97 -22.22 21.05
N LEU A 118 -18.88 -21.25 21.18
CA LEU A 118 -19.37 -20.77 22.48
C LEU A 118 -20.14 -21.86 23.24
N GLN A 119 -20.94 -22.66 22.55
CA GLN A 119 -21.65 -23.77 23.18
C GLN A 119 -20.68 -24.81 23.72
N ASN A 120 -19.66 -25.18 22.95
CA ASN A 120 -18.61 -26.11 23.38
C ASN A 120 -17.84 -25.57 24.60
N HIS A 121 -17.44 -24.30 24.57
CA HIS A 121 -16.79 -23.64 25.71
C HIS A 121 -17.63 -23.73 26.99
N ARG A 122 -18.92 -23.43 26.91
CA ARG A 122 -19.83 -23.49 28.06
C ARG A 122 -20.00 -24.90 28.60
N GLN A 123 -20.08 -25.90 27.71
CA GLN A 123 -20.19 -27.31 28.10
C GLN A 123 -18.93 -27.82 28.78
N SER A 124 -17.75 -27.29 28.43
CA SER A 124 -16.49 -27.72 29.03
C SER A 124 -16.31 -27.22 30.47
N GLY A 125 -17.00 -26.13 30.85
CA GLY A 125 -16.85 -25.48 32.17
C GLY A 125 -15.45 -24.91 32.44
N ALA A 126 -14.64 -24.73 31.40
CA ALA A 126 -13.27 -24.22 31.53
C ALA A 126 -13.27 -22.69 31.49
N ILE A 127 -12.41 -22.05 32.29
CA ILE A 127 -12.31 -20.58 32.31
C ILE A 127 -11.69 -19.99 31.03
N LEU A 128 -10.99 -20.82 30.25
CA LEU A 128 -10.42 -20.49 28.95
C LEU A 128 -10.64 -21.66 27.98
N SER A 129 -11.12 -21.34 26.78
CA SER A 129 -11.05 -22.23 25.63
C SER A 129 -10.26 -21.62 24.49
N VAL A 130 -9.33 -22.39 23.94
CA VAL A 130 -8.54 -22.01 22.76
C VAL A 130 -9.13 -22.65 21.51
N VAL A 131 -9.18 -21.90 20.41
CA VAL A 131 -9.63 -22.43 19.12
C VAL A 131 -8.43 -22.85 18.28
N TYR A 132 -8.48 -24.04 17.70
CA TYR A 132 -7.41 -24.56 16.86
C TYR A 132 -7.94 -25.30 15.64
N LEU A 133 -7.07 -25.53 14.66
CA LEU A 133 -7.39 -26.33 13.48
C LEU A 133 -6.16 -27.07 12.96
N PRO A 134 -6.34 -28.18 12.23
CA PRO A 134 -5.27 -28.82 11.47
C PRO A 134 -4.73 -27.89 10.37
N PHE A 135 -3.46 -27.50 10.42
CA PHE A 135 -2.84 -26.57 9.46
C PHE A 135 -1.38 -26.92 9.19
N SER A 136 -0.87 -26.58 8.01
CA SER A 136 0.55 -26.78 7.69
C SER A 136 1.44 -25.86 8.52
N PRO A 137 2.65 -26.29 8.92
CA PRO A 137 3.54 -25.47 9.74
C PRO A 137 3.83 -24.12 9.09
N VAL A 138 3.54 -23.03 9.80
CA VAL A 138 3.92 -21.67 9.42
C VAL A 138 4.67 -21.03 10.58
N LYS A 139 5.81 -20.41 10.26
CA LYS A 139 6.61 -19.66 11.22
C LYS A 139 5.75 -18.60 11.93
N ASP A 140 6.03 -18.36 13.21
CA ASP A 140 5.33 -17.39 14.08
C ASP A 140 3.93 -17.81 14.55
N LEU A 141 3.49 -19.04 14.25
CA LEU A 141 2.31 -19.67 14.85
C LEU A 141 2.71 -20.62 15.99
N SER A 142 1.73 -21.01 16.80
CA SER A 142 1.89 -21.93 17.93
C SER A 142 1.15 -23.24 17.68
N ALA A 143 1.84 -24.36 17.88
CA ALA A 143 1.29 -25.71 17.80
C ALA A 143 0.78 -26.16 19.18
N LEU A 144 -0.31 -26.92 19.17
CA LEU A 144 -1.03 -27.40 20.35
C LEU A 144 -0.94 -28.92 20.45
N THR A 145 -0.91 -29.43 21.68
CA THR A 145 -1.17 -30.85 21.99
C THR A 145 -2.46 -30.93 22.80
N VAL A 146 -3.41 -31.75 22.32
CA VAL A 146 -4.75 -31.86 22.89
C VAL A 146 -5.00 -33.32 23.27
N ASP A 147 -5.54 -33.57 24.46
CA ASP A 147 -5.88 -34.91 24.92
C ASP A 147 -7.25 -35.39 24.40
N LYS A 148 -7.63 -36.63 24.74
CA LYS A 148 -8.91 -37.23 24.30
C LYS A 148 -10.14 -36.58 24.92
N GLN A 149 -9.97 -35.73 25.93
CA GLN A 149 -11.03 -35.00 26.61
C GLN A 149 -11.09 -33.53 26.16
N ASN A 150 -10.45 -33.20 25.02
CA ASN A 150 -10.36 -31.84 24.49
C ASN A 150 -9.65 -30.86 25.42
N ARG A 151 -8.75 -31.33 26.29
CA ARG A 151 -7.94 -30.46 27.13
C ARG A 151 -6.59 -30.19 26.48
N LEU A 152 -6.17 -28.94 26.55
CA LEU A 152 -4.84 -28.53 26.11
C LEU A 152 -3.80 -29.04 27.12
N THR A 153 -2.85 -29.84 26.65
CA THR A 153 -1.77 -30.38 27.50
C THR A 153 -0.44 -29.69 27.27
N ALA A 154 -0.21 -29.16 26.07
CA ALA A 154 1.00 -28.40 25.76
C ALA A 154 0.76 -27.39 24.63
N ILE A 155 1.53 -26.31 24.64
CA ILE A 155 1.64 -25.33 23.57
C ILE A 155 3.12 -25.02 23.33
N ARG A 156 3.51 -24.87 22.07
CA ARG A 156 4.87 -24.42 21.72
C ARG A 156 4.87 -23.62 20.41
N PRO A 157 5.83 -22.70 20.22
CA PRO A 157 6.06 -22.09 18.92
C PRO A 157 6.41 -23.15 17.86
N ILE A 158 5.94 -22.94 16.63
CA ILE A 158 6.33 -23.73 15.46
C ILE A 158 7.74 -23.34 15.04
N SER A 159 8.61 -24.32 14.85
CA SER A 159 9.99 -24.14 14.44
C SER A 159 10.19 -24.58 12.98
N GLN A 160 11.35 -24.27 12.41
CA GLN A 160 11.70 -24.75 11.06
C GLN A 160 11.93 -26.28 10.99
N SER A 161 12.16 -26.93 12.14
CA SER A 161 12.35 -28.39 12.19
C SER A 161 11.03 -29.15 12.21
N ASP A 162 9.89 -28.46 12.31
CA ASP A 162 8.58 -29.08 12.21
C ASP A 162 8.35 -29.54 10.76
N THR A 163 8.59 -30.84 10.53
CA THR A 163 8.46 -31.50 9.22
C THR A 163 7.10 -32.15 9.01
N ASP A 164 6.26 -32.17 10.06
CA ASP A 164 4.90 -32.68 9.99
C ASP A 164 4.09 -31.89 8.96
N LYS A 165 3.44 -32.60 8.03
CA LYS A 165 2.64 -31.94 6.98
C LYS A 165 1.44 -31.17 7.56
N GLN A 166 0.98 -31.54 8.74
CA GLN A 166 -0.19 -30.96 9.40
C GLN A 166 -0.04 -31.02 10.92
N LEU A 167 -0.15 -29.87 11.57
CA LEU A 167 -0.13 -29.70 13.03
C LEU A 167 -1.48 -29.16 13.52
N SER A 168 -1.78 -29.35 14.80
CA SER A 168 -2.87 -28.62 15.46
C SER A 168 -2.40 -27.21 15.78
N VAL A 169 -2.85 -26.22 15.02
CA VAL A 169 -2.36 -24.84 15.10
C VAL A 169 -3.39 -23.93 15.76
N LEU A 170 -2.92 -23.09 16.69
CA LEU A 170 -3.72 -22.09 17.38
C LEU A 170 -4.24 -21.03 16.39
N ALA A 171 -5.56 -20.79 16.41
CA ALA A 171 -6.22 -19.85 15.51
C ALA A 171 -6.29 -18.41 16.06
N ASN A 172 -5.75 -18.17 17.26
CA ASN A 172 -5.84 -16.90 18.01
C ASN A 172 -7.26 -16.34 18.18
N CYS A 173 -8.21 -17.26 18.34
CA CYS A 173 -9.56 -17.00 18.82
C CYS A 173 -9.72 -17.73 20.16
N PHE A 174 -10.20 -17.01 21.17
CA PHE A 174 -10.25 -17.48 22.55
C PHE A 174 -11.61 -17.16 23.15
N PHE A 175 -12.16 -18.09 23.92
CA PHE A 175 -13.34 -17.85 24.74
C PHE A 175 -12.91 -17.82 26.20
N PHE A 176 -13.30 -16.75 26.89
CA PHE A 176 -12.91 -16.49 28.27
C PHE A 176 -14.15 -16.32 29.13
N GLU A 177 -14.08 -16.89 30.33
CA GLU A 177 -14.95 -16.48 31.44
C GLU A 177 -14.30 -15.33 32.23
N PRO A 178 -15.09 -14.45 32.88
CA PRO A 178 -14.58 -13.28 33.62
C PRO A 178 -13.50 -13.59 34.66
N GLU A 179 -13.49 -14.80 35.21
CA GLU A 179 -12.50 -15.30 36.17
C GLU A 179 -11.06 -15.22 35.64
N ILE A 180 -10.88 -15.23 34.31
CA ILE A 180 -9.55 -15.10 33.70
C ILE A 180 -8.85 -13.80 34.12
N LEU A 181 -9.61 -12.74 34.38
CA LEU A 181 -9.07 -11.41 34.72
C LEU A 181 -8.22 -11.44 36.00
N LYS A 182 -8.49 -12.38 36.93
CA LYS A 182 -7.68 -12.59 38.14
C LYS A 182 -6.26 -13.04 37.81
N TYR A 183 -6.07 -13.79 36.73
CA TYR A 183 -4.75 -14.25 36.27
C TYR A 183 -3.97 -13.12 35.58
N LEU A 184 -4.68 -12.17 34.95
CA LEU A 184 -4.07 -11.06 34.20
C LEU A 184 -3.50 -9.94 35.09
N GLN A 185 -3.73 -9.97 36.40
CA GLN A 185 -3.18 -8.98 37.36
C GLN A 185 -1.66 -9.06 37.51
N THR A 186 -1.05 -10.14 37.03
CA THR A 186 0.39 -10.38 37.16
C THR A 186 1.17 -9.60 36.10
N GLU A 187 2.15 -8.78 36.49
CA GLU A 187 2.90 -7.88 35.59
C GLU A 187 3.70 -8.57 34.46
N ARG A 188 3.83 -9.91 34.51
CA ARG A 188 4.67 -10.70 33.59
C ARG A 188 3.92 -11.35 32.43
N ILE A 189 2.60 -11.15 32.29
CA ILE A 189 1.80 -11.84 31.27
C ILE A 189 1.44 -10.87 30.14
N GLU A 190 2.00 -11.09 28.95
CA GLU A 190 1.81 -10.20 27.79
C GLU A 190 1.09 -10.87 26.62
N SER A 191 1.34 -12.16 26.37
CA SER A 191 0.76 -12.94 25.29
C SER A 191 -0.10 -14.10 25.83
N VAL A 192 -1.19 -14.40 25.11
CA VAL A 192 -2.08 -15.51 25.47
C VAL A 192 -1.34 -16.85 25.34
N ASP A 193 -0.64 -17.04 24.22
CA ASP A 193 0.00 -18.30 23.85
C ASP A 193 1.34 -18.57 24.53
N ARG A 194 2.16 -17.52 24.73
CA ARG A 194 3.50 -17.66 25.32
C ARG A 194 3.53 -17.52 26.83
N ASP A 195 2.58 -16.79 27.41
CA ASP A 195 2.62 -16.46 28.84
C ASP A 195 1.40 -17.03 29.58
N LEU A 196 0.17 -16.65 29.19
CA LEU A 196 -1.03 -17.01 29.95
C LEU A 196 -1.30 -18.51 29.96
N ILE A 197 -1.32 -19.15 28.78
CA ILE A 197 -1.59 -20.60 28.68
C ILE A 197 -0.52 -21.41 29.44
N PRO A 198 0.79 -21.24 29.20
CA PRO A 198 1.80 -21.95 29.97
C PRO A 198 1.69 -21.72 31.48
N PHE A 199 1.38 -20.50 31.91
CA PHE A 199 1.15 -20.20 33.33
C PHE A 199 -0.03 -20.98 33.90
N MET A 200 -1.17 -21.00 33.22
CA MET A 200 -2.36 -21.75 33.65
C MET A 200 -2.09 -23.26 33.75
N LEU A 201 -1.43 -23.83 32.74
CA LEU A 201 -1.04 -25.24 32.73
C LEU A 201 -0.10 -25.57 33.90
N SER A 202 0.87 -24.70 34.21
CA SER A 202 1.79 -24.89 35.34
C SER A 202 1.09 -24.87 36.71
N LYS A 203 -0.09 -24.24 36.79
CA LYS A 203 -0.92 -24.16 38.00
C LYS A 203 -2.01 -25.25 38.05
N GLY A 204 -2.01 -26.19 37.11
CA GLY A 204 -3.02 -27.24 37.01
C GLY A 204 -4.41 -26.73 36.63
N VAL A 205 -4.51 -25.51 36.10
CA VAL A 205 -5.78 -24.94 35.63
C VAL A 205 -6.08 -25.49 34.24
N SER A 206 -7.22 -26.18 34.11
CA SER A 206 -7.62 -26.79 32.85
C SER A 206 -7.94 -25.74 31.79
N VAL A 207 -7.37 -25.92 30.59
CA VAL A 207 -7.67 -25.14 29.39
C VAL A 207 -8.34 -26.07 28.38
N ASN A 208 -9.54 -25.71 27.93
CA ASN A 208 -10.25 -26.48 26.91
C ASN A 208 -9.73 -26.09 25.51
N ALA A 209 -9.69 -27.03 24.58
CA ALA A 209 -9.23 -26.85 23.21
C ALA A 209 -10.32 -27.28 22.25
N ILE A 210 -10.77 -26.35 21.42
CA ILE A 210 -11.90 -26.55 20.51
C ILE A 210 -11.36 -26.60 19.08
N GLN A 211 -11.50 -27.74 18.43
CA GLN A 211 -11.18 -27.85 17.01
C GLN A 211 -12.28 -27.14 16.22
N ALA A 212 -11.93 -26.10 15.47
CA ALA A 212 -12.86 -25.40 14.61
C ALA A 212 -12.90 -25.96 13.20
N GLU A 213 -14.10 -25.97 12.62
CA GLU A 213 -14.31 -26.01 11.18
C GLU A 213 -14.47 -24.59 10.66
N GLY A 214 -13.82 -24.28 9.54
CA GLY A 214 -13.92 -22.97 8.91
C GLY A 214 -12.67 -22.56 8.17
N LEU A 215 -12.47 -21.26 8.06
CA LEU A 215 -11.33 -20.67 7.35
C LEU A 215 -10.39 -20.01 8.33
N PHE A 216 -9.10 -20.25 8.17
CA PHE A 216 -8.03 -19.57 8.88
C PHE A 216 -6.90 -19.24 7.90
N GLU A 217 -6.40 -18.02 7.97
CA GLU A 217 -5.25 -17.57 7.20
C GLU A 217 -4.38 -16.66 8.10
N PRO A 218 -3.10 -16.98 8.31
CA PRO A 218 -2.22 -16.19 9.18
C PRO A 218 -2.01 -14.74 8.70
N LEU A 219 -2.23 -14.45 7.40
CA LEU A 219 -1.99 -13.14 6.79
C LEU A 219 -0.63 -12.52 7.13
N SER A 220 0.40 -13.36 7.21
CA SER A 220 1.77 -12.96 7.49
C SER A 220 2.51 -12.41 6.27
N SER A 221 1.89 -12.46 5.08
CA SER A 221 2.45 -11.90 3.84
C SER A 221 1.37 -11.53 2.83
N LEU A 222 1.76 -10.69 1.86
CA LEU A 222 0.93 -10.36 0.69
C LEU A 222 0.54 -11.58 -0.14
N PHE A 223 1.35 -12.64 -0.16
CA PHE A 223 1.01 -13.89 -0.81
C PHE A 223 -0.20 -14.56 -0.15
N TYR A 224 -0.21 -14.66 1.18
CA TYR A 224 -1.35 -15.21 1.90
C TYR A 224 -2.61 -14.37 1.73
N TYR A 225 -2.47 -13.04 1.73
CA TYR A 225 -3.59 -12.14 1.45
C TYR A 225 -4.15 -12.29 0.02
N TRP A 226 -3.28 -12.38 -0.98
CA TRP A 226 -3.70 -12.62 -2.37
C TRP A 226 -4.39 -13.98 -2.51
N ARG A 227 -3.77 -15.03 -1.99
CA ARG A 227 -4.31 -16.40 -2.04
C ARG A 227 -5.68 -16.48 -1.38
N LEU A 228 -5.83 -15.96 -0.16
CA LEU A 228 -7.08 -15.91 0.58
C LEU A 228 -8.23 -15.36 -0.28
N ASN A 229 -7.99 -14.22 -0.93
CA ASN A 229 -8.98 -13.54 -1.76
C ASN A 229 -9.38 -14.38 -2.98
N LEU A 230 -8.41 -14.96 -3.67
CA LEU A 230 -8.64 -15.79 -4.85
C LEU A 230 -9.36 -17.09 -4.48
N ASP A 231 -8.95 -17.75 -3.41
CA ASP A 231 -9.57 -18.98 -2.91
C ASP A 231 -11.01 -18.74 -2.45
N LEU A 232 -11.27 -17.62 -1.76
CA LEU A 232 -12.62 -17.22 -1.38
C LEU A 232 -13.51 -16.92 -2.58
N LEU A 233 -12.97 -16.27 -3.62
CA LEU A 233 -13.74 -15.96 -4.83
C LEU A 233 -14.02 -17.21 -5.68
N ASN A 234 -13.12 -18.19 -5.67
CA ASN A 234 -13.26 -19.45 -6.40
C ASN A 234 -14.33 -20.40 -5.82
N LYS A 235 -14.83 -20.13 -4.60
CA LYS A 235 -15.92 -20.94 -4.04
C LYS A 235 -17.16 -20.80 -4.91
N SER A 236 -17.85 -21.92 -5.17
CA SER A 236 -19.04 -22.00 -6.03
C SER A 236 -20.16 -21.04 -5.61
N GLU A 237 -20.29 -20.81 -4.29
CA GLU A 237 -21.19 -19.82 -3.70
C GLU A 237 -20.43 -18.96 -2.68
N PRO A 238 -19.90 -17.81 -3.08
CA PRO A 238 -19.17 -16.93 -2.18
C PRO A 238 -20.15 -16.22 -1.22
N LYS A 239 -20.38 -16.82 -0.05
CA LYS A 239 -21.30 -16.37 1.03
C LYS A 239 -21.01 -14.95 1.58
N TYR A 240 -19.83 -14.40 1.33
CA TYR A 240 -19.35 -13.15 1.93
C TYR A 240 -19.20 -11.97 0.96
N LEU A 241 -19.73 -12.10 -0.27
CA LEU A 241 -19.68 -11.00 -1.21
C LEU A 241 -20.36 -9.73 -0.63
N PRO A 242 -19.87 -8.53 -0.99
CA PRO A 242 -20.56 -7.29 -0.70
C PRO A 242 -21.85 -7.19 -1.53
N GLU A 243 -22.58 -6.08 -1.40
CA GLU A 243 -23.77 -5.81 -2.22
C GLU A 243 -23.40 -5.71 -3.71
N VAL A 244 -23.55 -6.84 -4.42
CA VAL A 244 -23.29 -7.02 -5.85
C VAL A 244 -24.41 -7.83 -6.48
N HIS A 245 -24.57 -7.70 -7.79
CA HIS A 245 -25.47 -8.51 -8.59
C HIS A 245 -24.66 -9.37 -9.58
N ALA A 246 -25.20 -10.53 -9.94
CA ALA A 246 -24.59 -11.37 -10.96
C ALA A 246 -24.78 -10.72 -12.34
N LEU A 247 -23.69 -10.61 -13.11
CA LEU A 247 -23.73 -10.23 -14.53
C LEU A 247 -23.76 -11.47 -15.43
N ALA A 248 -23.07 -12.53 -15.00
CA ALA A 248 -23.04 -13.85 -15.62
C ALA A 248 -22.62 -14.88 -14.56
N LYS A 249 -22.61 -16.17 -14.91
CA LYS A 249 -22.18 -17.22 -13.99
C LYS A 249 -20.73 -16.98 -13.53
N GLY A 250 -20.56 -16.77 -12.21
CA GLY A 250 -19.25 -16.48 -11.61
C GLY A 250 -18.73 -15.06 -11.84
N ILE A 251 -19.54 -14.14 -12.37
CA ILE A 251 -19.15 -12.74 -12.59
C ILE A 251 -20.13 -11.83 -11.85
N TRP A 252 -19.62 -11.05 -10.91
CA TRP A 252 -20.43 -10.17 -10.06
C TRP A 252 -19.98 -8.72 -10.18
N ALA A 253 -20.93 -7.80 -10.09
CA ALA A 253 -20.66 -6.37 -10.13
C ALA A 253 -21.46 -5.57 -9.10
N GLY A 254 -20.80 -4.57 -8.51
CA GLY A 254 -21.42 -3.58 -7.65
C GLY A 254 -22.27 -2.58 -8.45
N SER A 255 -23.20 -1.94 -7.75
CA SER A 255 -24.06 -0.90 -8.32
C SER A 255 -23.28 0.23 -9.00
N ARG A 256 -23.87 0.80 -10.06
CA ARG A 256 -23.34 1.96 -10.79
C ARG A 256 -21.98 1.72 -11.46
N SER A 257 -21.62 0.46 -11.68
CA SER A 257 -20.53 0.08 -12.57
C SER A 257 -20.97 0.19 -14.03
N SER A 258 -20.02 0.42 -14.94
CA SER A 258 -20.31 0.54 -16.38
C SER A 258 -19.32 -0.28 -17.20
N PHE A 259 -19.85 -0.94 -18.23
CA PHE A 259 -19.11 -1.90 -19.04
C PHE A 259 -19.18 -1.49 -20.51
N ARG A 260 -18.02 -1.32 -21.14
CA ARG A 260 -17.91 -1.15 -22.61
C ARG A 260 -17.27 -2.35 -23.30
N SER A 261 -16.86 -3.37 -22.53
CA SER A 261 -16.38 -4.67 -23.03
C SER A 261 -17.51 -5.68 -23.03
N ARG A 262 -17.38 -6.73 -23.85
CA ARG A 262 -18.37 -7.80 -23.97
C ARG A 262 -18.15 -8.78 -22.83
N ILE A 263 -19.06 -8.82 -21.87
CA ILE A 263 -18.87 -9.56 -20.62
C ILE A 263 -18.55 -11.05 -20.88
N GLU A 264 -19.27 -11.72 -21.78
CA GLU A 264 -19.10 -13.15 -22.04
C GLU A 264 -17.83 -13.50 -22.84
N GLU A 265 -17.31 -12.58 -23.65
CA GLU A 265 -16.13 -12.81 -24.50
C GLU A 265 -14.83 -12.34 -23.81
N ASP A 266 -14.91 -11.21 -23.10
CA ASP A 266 -13.73 -10.52 -22.57
C ASP A 266 -13.47 -10.84 -21.08
N ILE A 267 -14.44 -11.38 -20.34
CA ILE A 267 -14.34 -11.63 -18.90
C ILE A 267 -14.49 -13.13 -18.63
N ILE A 268 -13.41 -13.76 -18.16
CA ILE A 268 -13.38 -15.16 -17.76
C ILE A 268 -13.56 -15.25 -16.23
N ALA A 269 -14.62 -15.93 -15.79
CA ALA A 269 -14.94 -16.14 -14.39
C ALA A 269 -13.86 -16.91 -13.60
N PRO A 270 -13.80 -16.79 -12.25
CA PRO A 270 -14.64 -15.92 -11.45
C PRO A 270 -14.10 -14.49 -11.31
N VAL A 271 -14.99 -13.49 -11.35
CA VAL A 271 -14.59 -12.08 -11.29
C VAL A 271 -15.55 -11.29 -10.40
N LEU A 272 -14.99 -10.55 -9.44
CA LEU A 272 -15.73 -9.63 -8.58
C LEU A 272 -15.39 -8.19 -8.94
N ILE A 273 -16.39 -7.36 -9.24
CA ILE A 273 -16.22 -5.96 -9.59
C ILE A 273 -16.96 -5.06 -8.61
N GLY A 274 -16.26 -4.09 -8.03
CA GLY A 274 -16.80 -3.17 -7.04
C GLY A 274 -17.76 -2.14 -7.62
N LYS A 275 -18.34 -1.34 -6.72
CA LYS A 275 -19.28 -0.26 -7.06
C LYS A 275 -18.56 0.84 -7.82
N HIS A 276 -19.28 1.56 -8.69
CA HIS A 276 -18.76 2.73 -9.41
C HIS A 276 -17.55 2.49 -10.32
N SER A 277 -17.24 1.24 -10.65
CA SER A 277 -16.10 0.89 -11.49
C SER A 277 -16.44 0.98 -12.99
N LYS A 278 -15.46 1.38 -13.80
CA LYS A 278 -15.59 1.61 -15.24
C LYS A 278 -14.67 0.69 -16.01
N ILE A 279 -15.26 -0.26 -16.74
CA ILE A 279 -14.53 -1.21 -17.57
C ILE A 279 -14.56 -0.70 -19.01
N GLY A 280 -13.38 -0.35 -19.54
CA GLY A 280 -13.19 0.19 -20.89
C GLY A 280 -13.56 -0.78 -22.01
N ARG A 281 -13.29 -0.40 -23.27
CA ARG A 281 -13.49 -1.28 -24.44
C ARG A 281 -12.31 -2.25 -24.57
N ALA A 282 -12.56 -3.48 -25.03
CA ALA A 282 -11.54 -4.50 -25.24
C ALA A 282 -10.65 -4.73 -24.01
N VAL A 283 -11.24 -4.66 -22.81
CA VAL A 283 -10.56 -4.96 -21.55
C VAL A 283 -10.78 -6.42 -21.25
N THR A 284 -9.70 -7.18 -21.12
CA THR A 284 -9.78 -8.60 -20.79
C THR A 284 -9.55 -8.81 -19.29
N ILE A 285 -10.45 -9.52 -18.62
CA ILE A 285 -10.27 -9.90 -17.22
C ILE A 285 -10.30 -11.42 -17.13
N ARG A 286 -9.23 -12.02 -16.63
CA ARG A 286 -9.10 -13.47 -16.45
C ARG A 286 -9.07 -13.79 -14.96
N GLY A 287 -10.15 -14.41 -14.50
CA GLY A 287 -10.36 -14.79 -13.11
C GLY A 287 -9.41 -15.90 -12.62
N PRO A 288 -9.35 -16.14 -11.29
CA PRO A 288 -9.98 -15.37 -10.21
C PRO A 288 -9.42 -13.95 -10.08
N ALA A 289 -10.26 -12.92 -10.24
CA ALA A 289 -9.82 -11.52 -10.19
C ALA A 289 -10.81 -10.65 -9.41
N ILE A 290 -10.28 -9.73 -8.61
CA ILE A 290 -11.07 -8.81 -7.79
C ILE A 290 -10.74 -7.39 -8.20
N ILE A 291 -11.75 -6.64 -8.59
CA ILE A 291 -11.68 -5.23 -8.95
C ILE A 291 -12.43 -4.45 -7.88
N GLY A 292 -11.75 -3.52 -7.22
CA GLY A 292 -12.27 -2.69 -6.15
C GLY A 292 -13.35 -1.70 -6.59
N ASN A 293 -13.79 -0.88 -5.62
CA ASN A 293 -14.71 0.21 -5.86
C ASN A 293 -14.00 1.39 -6.54
N HIS A 294 -14.72 2.12 -7.39
CA HIS A 294 -14.16 3.29 -8.09
C HIS A 294 -12.87 2.94 -8.84
N VAL A 295 -12.82 1.80 -9.52
CA VAL A 295 -11.69 1.43 -10.37
C VAL A 295 -11.99 1.75 -11.82
N LYS A 296 -11.00 2.22 -12.58
CA LYS A 296 -11.12 2.41 -14.02
C LYS A 296 -10.07 1.59 -14.77
N LEU A 297 -10.54 0.64 -15.57
CA LEU A 297 -9.70 -0.09 -16.52
C LEU A 297 -9.81 0.57 -17.89
N ALA A 298 -8.72 1.13 -18.41
CA ALA A 298 -8.73 1.80 -19.71
C ALA A 298 -8.75 0.79 -20.87
N LYS A 299 -9.00 1.29 -22.10
CA LYS A 299 -9.10 0.48 -23.32
C LYS A 299 -7.90 -0.48 -23.45
N GLY A 300 -8.15 -1.76 -23.69
CA GLY A 300 -7.10 -2.74 -23.94
C GLY A 300 -6.40 -3.28 -22.69
N ALA A 301 -6.76 -2.82 -21.47
CA ALA A 301 -6.14 -3.32 -20.26
C ALA A 301 -6.42 -4.82 -20.06
N ILE A 302 -5.46 -5.54 -19.49
CA ILE A 302 -5.55 -6.97 -19.20
C ILE A 302 -5.32 -7.17 -17.71
N VAL A 303 -6.25 -7.83 -17.03
CA VAL A 303 -6.12 -8.19 -15.60
C VAL A 303 -6.22 -9.70 -15.47
N ASN A 304 -5.21 -10.34 -14.91
CA ASN A 304 -5.15 -11.79 -14.78
C ASN A 304 -4.78 -12.19 -13.34
N ARG A 305 -5.63 -12.98 -12.68
CA ARG A 305 -5.37 -13.52 -11.34
C ARG A 305 -4.88 -12.46 -10.33
N SER A 306 -5.52 -11.30 -10.34
CA SER A 306 -5.01 -10.11 -9.64
C SER A 306 -6.10 -9.41 -8.84
N ILE A 307 -5.65 -8.64 -7.84
CA ILE A 307 -6.48 -7.83 -6.96
C ILE A 307 -6.19 -6.37 -7.24
N ILE A 308 -7.16 -5.64 -7.74
CA ILE A 308 -7.07 -4.20 -7.98
C ILE A 308 -7.87 -3.51 -6.87
N LEU A 309 -7.21 -2.79 -5.97
CA LEU A 309 -7.86 -2.12 -4.85
C LEU A 309 -8.60 -0.85 -5.29
N ASP A 310 -9.43 -0.36 -4.37
CA ASP A 310 -10.28 0.81 -4.56
C ASP A 310 -9.51 2.03 -5.09
N HIS A 311 -10.20 2.88 -5.86
CA HIS A 311 -9.65 4.12 -6.40
C HIS A 311 -8.39 3.93 -7.24
N THR A 312 -8.34 2.87 -8.05
CA THR A 312 -7.20 2.58 -8.94
C THR A 312 -7.56 2.80 -10.40
N TYR A 313 -6.66 3.44 -11.14
CA TYR A 313 -6.70 3.52 -12.61
C TYR A 313 -5.65 2.58 -13.21
N ILE A 314 -6.07 1.73 -14.15
CA ILE A 314 -5.18 0.92 -14.98
C ILE A 314 -5.16 1.49 -16.40
N GLY A 315 -3.96 1.79 -16.88
CA GLY A 315 -3.67 2.41 -18.16
C GLY A 315 -4.12 1.61 -19.39
N LYS A 316 -4.06 2.27 -20.55
CA LYS A 316 -4.40 1.60 -21.83
C LYS A 316 -3.37 0.52 -22.10
N THR A 317 -3.84 -0.64 -22.56
CA THR A 317 -2.97 -1.78 -22.94
C THR A 317 -1.98 -2.23 -21.85
N VAL A 318 -2.26 -1.90 -20.59
CA VAL A 318 -1.47 -2.35 -19.44
C VAL A 318 -1.93 -3.74 -19.06
N GLU A 319 -0.99 -4.66 -18.91
CA GLU A 319 -1.24 -6.00 -18.38
C GLU A 319 -0.80 -6.08 -16.91
N VAL A 320 -1.70 -6.60 -16.08
CA VAL A 320 -1.45 -6.90 -14.67
C VAL A 320 -1.72 -8.38 -14.44
N LYS A 321 -0.73 -9.10 -13.92
CA LYS A 321 -0.80 -10.55 -13.70
C LYS A 321 -0.25 -10.92 -12.33
N ASP A 322 -0.94 -11.83 -11.63
CA ASP A 322 -0.54 -12.38 -10.32
C ASP A 322 -0.07 -11.28 -9.33
N SER A 323 -0.82 -10.18 -9.28
CA SER A 323 -0.41 -8.95 -8.62
C SER A 323 -1.52 -8.34 -7.78
N ILE A 324 -1.11 -7.51 -6.80
CA ILE A 324 -2.01 -6.62 -6.07
C ILE A 324 -1.68 -5.19 -6.49
N ILE A 325 -2.68 -4.43 -6.93
CA ILE A 325 -2.51 -3.03 -7.32
C ILE A 325 -3.29 -2.15 -6.35
N ALA A 326 -2.63 -1.14 -5.81
CA ALA A 326 -3.23 -0.15 -4.94
C ALA A 326 -2.85 1.25 -5.41
N GLN A 327 -3.76 1.92 -6.14
CA GLN A 327 -3.48 3.21 -6.77
C GLN A 327 -2.26 3.13 -7.70
N ASN A 328 -1.20 3.87 -7.40
CA ASN A 328 0.07 3.85 -8.14
C ASN A 328 1.05 2.78 -7.63
N CYS A 329 0.69 1.98 -6.62
CA CYS A 329 1.51 0.90 -6.09
C CYS A 329 1.23 -0.41 -6.83
N TYR A 330 2.24 -0.95 -7.50
CA TYR A 330 2.23 -2.27 -8.10
C TYR A 330 2.96 -3.27 -7.18
N ILE A 331 2.31 -4.38 -6.85
CA ILE A 331 2.86 -5.43 -6.00
C ILE A 331 2.81 -6.76 -6.74
N SER A 332 3.97 -7.29 -7.11
CA SER A 332 4.08 -8.65 -7.64
C SER A 332 4.13 -9.65 -6.48
N VAL A 333 3.15 -10.55 -6.45
CA VAL A 333 2.94 -11.45 -5.32
C VAL A 333 4.03 -12.53 -5.24
N HIS A 334 4.33 -13.20 -6.36
CA HIS A 334 5.32 -14.28 -6.40
C HIS A 334 6.77 -13.79 -6.26
N LYS A 335 7.04 -12.55 -6.70
CA LYS A 335 8.38 -11.95 -6.59
C LYS A 335 8.59 -11.21 -5.27
N VAL A 336 7.55 -11.10 -4.44
CA VAL A 336 7.52 -10.34 -3.18
C VAL A 336 8.11 -8.94 -3.38
N PHE A 337 7.72 -8.30 -4.48
CA PHE A 337 8.29 -7.04 -4.93
C PHE A 337 7.19 -6.00 -5.13
N GLY A 338 7.31 -4.88 -4.42
CA GLY A 338 6.45 -3.70 -4.59
C GLY A 338 7.21 -2.55 -5.23
N THR A 339 6.56 -1.84 -6.16
CA THR A 339 7.08 -0.61 -6.74
C THR A 339 5.99 0.44 -6.87
N PHE A 340 6.36 1.71 -6.74
CA PHE A 340 5.48 2.83 -7.04
C PHE A 340 5.73 3.25 -8.49
N ILE A 341 4.69 3.20 -9.29
CA ILE A 341 4.71 3.68 -10.68
C ILE A 341 4.45 5.19 -10.64
N GLU A 342 5.36 5.99 -11.20
CA GLU A 342 5.20 7.45 -11.22
C GLU A 342 4.35 7.91 -12.41
N GLU A 343 4.17 7.04 -13.41
CA GLU A 343 3.45 7.33 -14.64
C GLU A 343 1.95 7.20 -14.43
N ASP A 344 1.28 8.34 -14.26
CA ASP A 344 -0.17 8.36 -14.07
C ASP A 344 -0.97 7.70 -15.21
N PHE A 345 -0.38 7.62 -16.41
CA PHE A 345 -0.99 6.97 -17.56
C PHE A 345 -0.93 5.44 -17.51
N ILE A 346 -0.02 4.86 -16.71
CA ILE A 346 0.12 3.42 -16.47
C ILE A 346 -0.70 3.02 -15.24
N LEU A 347 -0.42 3.62 -14.08
CA LEU A 347 -1.15 3.42 -12.83
C LEU A 347 -1.30 4.75 -12.09
N SER A 348 -2.49 5.03 -11.57
CA SER A 348 -2.71 6.22 -10.72
C SER A 348 -3.92 6.03 -9.80
N GLU A 349 -4.07 6.94 -8.85
CA GLU A 349 -5.29 7.07 -8.07
C GLU A 349 -6.45 7.52 -8.99
N TYR A 350 -7.48 6.70 -9.12
CA TYR A 350 -8.70 7.06 -9.82
C TYR A 350 -9.60 7.93 -8.94
N ARG A 351 -9.44 9.24 -9.08
CA ARG A 351 -10.42 10.21 -8.57
C ARG A 351 -11.51 10.39 -9.63
N SER A 352 -12.78 10.20 -9.26
CA SER A 352 -13.88 10.63 -10.12
C SER A 352 -13.82 12.16 -10.19
N GLY A 353 -13.17 12.68 -11.24
CA GLY A 353 -12.85 14.10 -11.32
C GLY A 353 -14.08 14.98 -11.21
N ASN A 354 -14.02 15.96 -10.30
CA ASN A 354 -14.63 17.25 -10.54
C ASN A 354 -13.97 17.82 -11.81
N TRP A 355 -14.77 18.09 -12.84
CA TRP A 355 -14.30 18.67 -14.10
C TRP A 355 -13.43 19.93 -13.90
N VAL A 356 -13.65 20.64 -12.80
CA VAL A 356 -12.87 21.78 -12.31
C VAL A 356 -11.37 21.46 -12.18
N VAL A 357 -10.99 20.32 -11.60
CA VAL A 357 -9.57 19.98 -11.38
C VAL A 357 -8.86 19.67 -12.69
N GLN A 358 -9.56 19.03 -13.63
CA GLN A 358 -9.01 18.72 -14.94
C GLN A 358 -8.88 19.98 -15.80
N ALA A 359 -9.88 20.87 -15.77
CA ALA A 359 -9.81 22.19 -16.41
C ALA A 359 -8.67 23.05 -15.84
N GLN A 360 -8.46 22.99 -14.52
CA GLN A 360 -7.38 23.72 -13.83
C GLN A 360 -5.99 23.24 -14.26
N HIS A 361 -5.78 21.94 -14.46
CA HIS A 361 -4.50 21.42 -14.96
C HIS A 361 -4.20 21.89 -16.39
N TYR A 362 -5.21 21.88 -17.27
CA TYR A 362 -5.09 22.41 -18.64
C TYR A 362 -4.83 23.92 -18.64
N PHE A 363 -5.53 24.68 -17.78
CA PHE A 363 -5.35 26.11 -17.63
C PHE A 363 -3.90 26.46 -17.23
N TRP A 364 -3.34 25.80 -16.21
CA TRP A 364 -1.96 26.06 -15.79
C TRP A 364 -0.93 25.67 -16.83
N ALA A 365 -1.13 24.57 -17.56
CA ALA A 365 -0.25 24.19 -18.65
C ALA A 365 -0.20 25.24 -19.78
N ILE A 366 -1.32 25.92 -20.05
CA ILE A 366 -1.39 27.02 -21.01
C ILE A 366 -0.74 28.28 -20.43
N PHE A 367 -1.06 28.62 -19.18
CA PHE A 367 -0.50 29.78 -18.49
C PHE A 367 1.03 29.75 -18.43
N ASP A 368 1.63 28.63 -18.03
CA ASP A 368 3.09 28.50 -17.93
C ASP A 368 3.79 28.61 -19.29
N ARG A 369 3.15 28.12 -20.38
CA ARG A 369 3.69 28.30 -21.74
C ARG A 369 3.67 29.75 -22.17
N LEU A 370 2.55 30.45 -21.94
CA LEU A 370 2.42 31.87 -22.27
C LEU A 370 3.40 32.73 -21.46
N LEU A 371 3.56 32.43 -20.16
CA LEU A 371 4.51 33.09 -19.29
C LEU A 371 5.95 32.84 -19.74
N ALA A 372 6.30 31.59 -20.08
CA ALA A 372 7.62 31.25 -20.61
C ALA A 372 7.92 31.97 -21.92
N ILE A 373 6.98 32.00 -22.88
CA ILE A 373 7.12 32.70 -24.16
C ILE A 373 7.32 34.20 -23.91
N SER A 374 6.50 34.81 -23.05
CA SER A 374 6.60 36.23 -22.69
C SER A 374 7.97 36.55 -22.07
N LEU A 375 8.48 35.71 -21.18
CA LEU A 375 9.79 35.90 -20.56
C LEU A 375 10.94 35.68 -21.53
N ILE A 376 10.83 34.74 -22.48
CA ILE A 376 11.81 34.57 -23.55
C ILE A 376 11.91 35.82 -24.41
N ILE A 377 10.77 36.40 -24.80
CA ILE A 377 10.72 37.63 -25.60
C ILE A 377 11.36 38.79 -24.82
N PHE A 378 10.99 38.96 -23.55
CA PHE A 378 11.51 40.02 -22.69
C PHE A 378 13.02 39.89 -22.45
N LEU A 379 13.51 38.66 -22.23
CA LEU A 379 14.91 38.37 -21.94
C LEU A 379 15.76 38.18 -23.20
N LEU A 380 15.19 38.30 -24.40
CA LEU A 380 15.89 38.07 -25.67
C LEU A 380 17.21 38.87 -25.79
N PRO A 381 17.28 40.16 -25.40
CA PRO A 381 18.54 40.91 -25.43
C PRO A 381 19.61 40.30 -24.51
N LEU A 382 19.20 39.81 -23.33
CA LEU A 382 20.09 39.15 -22.37
C LEU A 382 20.56 37.79 -22.90
N PHE A 383 19.66 37.01 -23.54
CA PHE A 383 20.03 35.75 -24.20
C PHE A 383 21.09 35.97 -25.28
N LEU A 384 20.95 37.01 -26.10
CA LEU A 384 21.91 37.35 -27.15
C LEU A 384 23.25 37.81 -26.57
N LEU A 385 23.23 38.63 -25.51
CA LEU A 385 24.44 39.06 -24.81
C LEU A 385 25.21 37.88 -24.21
N ILE A 386 24.52 36.99 -23.49
CA ILE A 386 25.12 35.78 -22.91
C ILE A 386 25.67 34.86 -24.01
N ALA A 387 24.91 34.70 -25.10
CA ALA A 387 25.32 33.90 -26.25
C ALA A 387 26.62 34.44 -26.89
N PHE A 388 26.72 35.76 -27.02
CA PHE A 388 27.90 36.44 -27.52
C PHE A 388 29.11 36.23 -26.59
N LEU A 389 28.95 36.40 -25.28
CA LEU A 389 30.01 36.17 -24.29
C LEU A 389 30.53 34.73 -24.30
N ILE A 390 29.63 33.74 -24.39
CA ILE A 390 30.01 32.32 -24.51
C ILE A 390 30.80 32.05 -25.79
N LYS A 391 30.42 32.71 -26.90
CA LYS A 391 31.11 32.58 -28.19
C LYS A 391 32.49 33.23 -28.23
N LEU A 392 32.74 34.26 -27.41
CA LEU A 392 34.07 34.83 -27.24
C LEU A 392 35.02 33.89 -26.50
N GLU A 393 34.50 33.08 -25.57
CA GLU A 393 35.32 32.21 -24.72
C GLU A 393 35.45 30.76 -25.25
N THR A 394 34.50 30.27 -26.05
CA THR A 394 34.48 28.86 -26.49
C THR A 394 34.08 28.66 -27.96
N ALA A 395 34.82 27.80 -28.65
CA ALA A 395 34.44 27.30 -29.96
C ALA A 395 33.36 26.20 -29.83
N GLY A 396 32.15 26.45 -30.35
CA GLY A 396 31.04 25.48 -30.45
C GLY A 396 29.66 26.07 -30.09
N PRO A 397 28.60 25.26 -29.91
CA PRO A 397 27.23 25.76 -29.72
C PRO A 397 27.05 26.46 -28.37
N VAL A 398 26.19 27.49 -28.35
CA VAL A 398 25.86 28.28 -27.14
C VAL A 398 25.02 27.47 -26.15
N TRP A 399 24.14 26.62 -26.68
CA TRP A 399 23.29 25.74 -25.89
C TRP A 399 23.75 24.30 -26.02
N ILE A 400 23.78 23.59 -24.89
CA ILE A 400 24.02 22.16 -24.86
C ILE A 400 22.69 21.48 -24.50
N PRO A 401 22.24 20.49 -25.30
CA PRO A 401 21.13 19.65 -24.91
C PRO A 401 21.58 18.70 -23.79
N GLU A 402 21.01 18.85 -22.60
CA GLU A 402 21.14 17.85 -21.55
C GLU A 402 20.02 16.81 -21.72
N LEU A 403 20.42 15.55 -21.80
CA LEU A 403 19.49 14.44 -21.76
C LEU A 403 19.21 14.13 -20.29
N CYS A 404 17.96 14.28 -19.88
CA CYS A 404 17.53 13.66 -18.64
C CYS A 404 17.41 12.14 -18.85
N LYS A 405 18.50 11.42 -18.65
CA LYS A 405 18.44 9.96 -18.53
C LYS A 405 17.77 9.62 -17.21
N ARG A 406 16.55 9.10 -17.28
CA ARG A 406 15.96 8.40 -16.14
C ARG A 406 16.84 7.19 -15.84
N ASN A 407 17.32 7.05 -14.59
CA ASN A 407 18.24 5.98 -14.24
C ASN A 407 17.69 4.62 -14.67
N GLN A 408 18.29 4.04 -15.72
CA GLN A 408 18.18 2.62 -16.00
C GLN A 408 18.92 1.90 -14.88
N LYS A 409 18.19 1.33 -13.91
CA LYS A 409 18.77 0.25 -13.09
C LYS A 409 18.80 -1.01 -13.94
N GLY A 410 19.84 -1.14 -14.76
CA GLY A 410 20.22 -2.43 -15.30
C GLY A 410 21.01 -3.21 -14.25
N LYS A 411 20.59 -4.44 -13.96
CA LYS A 411 21.52 -5.58 -13.82
C LYS A 411 20.83 -6.84 -14.31
N THR A 412 21.53 -7.54 -15.19
CA THR A 412 21.21 -8.84 -15.80
C THR A 412 21.53 -10.01 -14.88
N GLY A 413 20.73 -11.06 -14.99
CA GLY A 413 21.11 -12.44 -14.68
C GLY A 413 19.90 -13.35 -14.52
N GLY A 414 19.45 -13.98 -15.62
CA GLY A 414 18.45 -15.06 -15.62
C GLY A 414 17.32 -14.86 -16.64
N SER A 415 17.09 -15.88 -17.47
CA SER A 415 16.21 -15.91 -18.63
C SER A 415 14.75 -15.53 -18.35
N ASP A 416 14.36 -14.31 -18.72
CA ASP A 416 12.98 -13.95 -19.06
C ASP A 416 13.04 -12.68 -19.91
N HIS A 417 12.62 -12.77 -21.16
CA HIS A 417 12.66 -11.64 -22.09
C HIS A 417 11.69 -10.53 -21.66
N TYR A 418 12.21 -9.34 -21.34
CA TYR A 418 11.41 -8.13 -21.20
C TYR A 418 11.59 -7.26 -22.44
N HIS A 419 10.49 -6.86 -23.07
CA HIS A 419 10.50 -5.79 -24.06
C HIS A 419 10.79 -4.46 -23.34
N HIS A 420 11.99 -3.93 -23.54
CA HIS A 420 12.33 -2.57 -23.16
C HIS A 420 11.52 -1.58 -23.99
N VAL A 421 10.53 -0.91 -23.39
CA VAL A 421 9.99 0.32 -23.96
C VAL A 421 11.00 1.43 -23.65
N ARG A 422 11.69 1.95 -24.67
CA ARG A 422 12.44 3.21 -24.55
C ARG A 422 11.44 4.33 -24.34
N GLU A 423 11.29 4.80 -23.11
CA GLU A 423 10.65 6.09 -22.85
C GLU A 423 11.57 7.24 -23.28
N GLY A 424 10.99 8.25 -23.91
CA GLY A 424 11.73 9.33 -24.55
C GLY A 424 12.49 10.19 -23.56
N ASP A 425 13.79 10.38 -23.83
CA ASP A 425 14.63 11.31 -23.09
C ASP A 425 14.01 12.73 -23.16
N ILE A 426 13.74 13.34 -22.00
CA ILE A 426 13.38 14.76 -21.97
C ILE A 426 14.66 15.55 -22.16
N LYS A 427 14.80 16.14 -23.36
CA LYS A 427 15.87 17.07 -23.68
C LYS A 427 15.50 18.45 -23.16
N TYR A 428 16.37 19.02 -22.31
CA TYR A 428 16.29 20.44 -21.97
C TYR A 428 17.62 21.12 -22.31
N TYR A 429 17.58 22.43 -22.47
CA TYR A 429 18.75 23.22 -22.87
C TYR A 429 19.33 23.97 -21.69
N ARG A 430 20.66 24.09 -21.68
CA ARG A 430 21.42 24.96 -20.77
C ARG A 430 22.49 25.72 -21.54
N PHE A 431 22.95 26.83 -20.97
CA PHE A 431 24.10 27.54 -21.50
C PHE A 431 25.36 26.69 -21.34
N ARG A 432 26.24 26.73 -22.34
CA ARG A 432 27.54 26.09 -22.28
C ARG A 432 28.45 26.84 -21.32
N THR A 433 28.60 26.32 -20.10
CA THR A 433 29.44 26.93 -19.05
C THR A 433 30.83 26.29 -18.92
N VAL A 434 31.09 25.18 -19.63
CA VAL A 434 32.29 24.35 -19.50
C VAL A 434 32.94 24.06 -20.87
N TYR A 435 34.28 24.07 -20.91
CA TYR A 435 35.06 23.59 -22.06
C TYR A 435 36.13 22.57 -21.63
N ILE A 436 36.54 21.73 -22.58
CA ILE A 436 37.57 20.70 -22.40
C ILE A 436 38.74 21.08 -23.31
N LYS A 437 39.96 21.21 -22.77
CA LYS A 437 41.17 21.43 -23.57
C LYS A 437 41.61 20.08 -24.18
N GLU A 438 41.91 20.05 -25.48
CA GLU A 438 42.23 18.82 -26.22
C GLU A 438 43.47 18.04 -25.74
N ASN A 439 44.37 18.65 -24.95
CA ASN A 439 45.66 18.05 -24.59
C ASN A 439 45.81 17.54 -23.14
N GLN A 440 44.72 17.12 -22.48
CA GLN A 440 44.82 16.43 -21.18
C GLN A 440 44.17 15.05 -21.21
N TYR A 441 44.81 14.12 -21.92
CA TYR A 441 44.61 12.69 -21.72
C TYR A 441 45.93 12.10 -21.20
N VAL A 442 46.09 12.02 -19.87
CA VAL A 442 47.17 11.24 -19.25
C VAL A 442 46.54 10.02 -18.62
N ASN A 443 46.91 8.84 -19.14
CA ASN A 443 46.52 7.55 -18.61
C ASN A 443 47.47 7.18 -17.47
N GLU A 444 47.17 7.57 -16.24
CA GLU A 444 48.09 7.36 -15.12
C GLU A 444 47.99 5.97 -14.47
N LYS A 445 47.02 5.13 -14.86
CA LYS A 445 46.91 3.75 -14.35
C LYS A 445 46.35 2.84 -15.43
N GLU A 446 47.20 1.98 -15.99
CA GLU A 446 46.85 0.88 -16.91
C GLU A 446 45.95 -0.19 -16.25
N ARG A 447 44.72 0.16 -15.84
CA ARG A 447 43.70 -0.82 -15.47
C ARG A 447 42.35 -0.37 -16.02
N GLY A 448 41.81 -1.20 -16.91
CA GLY A 448 40.56 -0.96 -17.63
C GLY A 448 39.37 -0.69 -16.70
N GLY A 449 38.79 0.49 -16.89
CA GLY A 449 37.52 0.95 -16.35
C GLY A 449 37.13 2.22 -17.10
N PHE A 450 35.87 2.36 -17.50
CA PHE A 450 35.40 3.55 -18.23
C PHE A 450 35.73 4.83 -17.46
N LEU A 451 36.34 5.79 -18.16
CA LEU A 451 36.75 7.10 -17.64
C LEU A 451 35.55 7.90 -17.11
N GLU A 452 35.55 8.27 -15.83
CA GLU A 452 34.93 9.53 -15.42
C GLU A 452 35.82 10.67 -15.93
N SER A 453 35.32 11.48 -16.87
CA SER A 453 36.08 12.64 -17.36
C SER A 453 36.31 13.58 -16.18
N ARG A 454 37.57 13.92 -15.88
CA ARG A 454 37.85 15.01 -14.94
C ARG A 454 37.19 16.29 -15.47
N VAL A 455 36.44 16.92 -14.55
CA VAL A 455 35.73 18.20 -14.62
C VAL A 455 36.33 19.16 -15.66
N GLY A 456 35.57 19.46 -16.73
CA GLY A 456 35.97 20.50 -17.68
C GLY A 456 36.13 21.86 -16.99
N GLN A 457 37.01 22.70 -17.50
CA GLN A 457 37.26 24.01 -16.89
C GLN A 457 36.05 24.92 -17.13
N LYS A 458 35.50 25.50 -16.05
CA LYS A 458 34.42 26.49 -16.13
C LYS A 458 34.95 27.80 -16.74
N THR A 459 34.26 28.27 -17.76
CA THR A 459 34.46 29.59 -18.40
C THR A 459 34.27 30.74 -17.39
N TYR A 460 34.84 31.92 -17.65
CA TYR A 460 34.60 33.09 -16.78
C TYR A 460 33.13 33.49 -16.83
N THR A 461 32.56 33.50 -18.05
CA THR A 461 31.13 33.66 -18.27
C THR A 461 30.33 32.57 -17.55
N GLY A 462 30.77 31.30 -17.58
CA GLY A 462 30.12 30.19 -16.88
C GLY A 462 30.08 30.34 -15.36
N LYS A 463 31.19 30.77 -14.74
CA LYS A 463 31.24 31.05 -13.28
C LYS A 463 30.33 32.23 -12.90
N PHE A 464 30.23 33.24 -13.76
CA PHE A 464 29.32 34.36 -13.57
C PHE A 464 27.84 33.94 -13.66
N LEU A 465 27.49 33.14 -14.67
CA LEU A 465 26.12 32.63 -14.87
C LEU A 465 25.67 31.73 -13.71
N GLU A 466 26.57 30.92 -13.15
CA GLU A 466 26.29 30.10 -11.96
C GLU A 466 26.08 30.97 -10.71
N LYS A 467 26.95 31.98 -10.48
CA LYS A 467 26.83 32.89 -9.34
C LYS A 467 25.55 33.73 -9.36
N THR A 468 25.03 34.00 -10.56
CA THR A 468 23.81 34.78 -10.79
C THR A 468 22.57 33.92 -11.07
N ASN A 469 22.69 32.58 -11.01
CA ASN A 469 21.65 31.60 -11.39
C ASN A 469 21.11 31.72 -12.83
N LEU A 470 21.75 32.52 -13.70
CA LEU A 470 21.30 32.74 -15.09
C LEU A 470 21.61 31.56 -16.03
N GLU A 471 22.36 30.55 -15.57
CA GLU A 471 22.67 29.34 -16.34
C GLU A 471 21.42 28.54 -16.77
N ASN A 472 20.32 28.68 -16.02
CA ASN A 472 19.08 27.94 -16.21
C ASN A 472 18.06 28.66 -17.11
N LEU A 473 18.34 29.88 -17.59
CA LEU A 473 17.41 30.61 -18.47
C LEU A 473 16.94 29.81 -19.70
N PRO A 474 17.79 29.00 -20.38
CA PRO A 474 17.34 28.21 -21.54
C PRO A 474 16.33 27.10 -21.18
N ILE A 475 16.08 26.83 -19.89
CA ILE A 475 14.98 25.96 -19.44
C ILE A 475 13.62 26.56 -19.84
N LEU A 476 13.49 27.90 -19.94
CA LEU A 476 12.27 28.56 -20.38
C LEU A 476 11.83 28.13 -21.78
N ILE A 477 12.80 27.98 -22.68
CA ILE A 477 12.56 27.49 -24.05
C ILE A 477 11.98 26.08 -23.96
N SER A 478 12.50 25.26 -23.07
CA SER A 478 12.03 23.90 -22.86
C SER A 478 10.61 23.88 -22.27
N ILE A 479 10.28 24.77 -21.33
CA ILE A 479 8.93 24.94 -20.77
C ILE A 479 7.93 25.41 -21.85
N ALA A 480 8.33 26.33 -22.73
CA ALA A 480 7.50 26.80 -23.82
C ALA A 480 7.12 25.67 -24.80
N PHE A 481 8.07 24.78 -25.13
CA PHE A 481 7.85 23.66 -26.06
C PHE A 481 7.18 22.43 -25.42
N TRP A 482 7.53 22.09 -24.16
CA TRP A 482 7.14 20.81 -23.54
C TRP A 482 6.21 20.94 -22.33
N GLY A 483 5.96 22.15 -21.83
CA GLY A 483 5.00 22.45 -20.74
C GLY A 483 5.47 22.05 -19.33
N THR A 484 4.50 21.90 -18.43
CA THR A 484 4.66 21.72 -16.96
C THR A 484 5.42 20.47 -16.52
N LYS A 485 5.59 19.48 -17.42
CA LYS A 485 6.35 18.26 -17.15
C LYS A 485 7.82 18.54 -16.77
N ILE A 486 8.39 19.63 -17.28
CA ILE A 486 9.75 20.07 -16.94
C ILE A 486 9.81 20.75 -15.57
N LEU A 487 8.77 21.52 -15.21
CA LEU A 487 8.66 22.23 -13.93
C LEU A 487 8.59 21.25 -12.74
N GLN A 488 7.75 20.22 -12.85
CA GLN A 488 7.63 19.16 -11.83
C GLN A 488 8.94 18.38 -11.64
N PHE A 489 9.77 18.30 -12.68
CA PHE A 489 11.07 17.63 -12.63
C PHE A 489 12.14 18.47 -11.91
N CYS A 490 12.20 19.79 -12.15
CA CYS A 490 13.14 20.68 -11.48
C CYS A 490 12.95 20.69 -9.94
N GLU A 491 11.73 20.51 -9.46
CA GLU A 491 11.41 20.41 -8.03
C GLU A 491 11.92 19.10 -7.40
N LYS A 492 11.72 17.96 -8.05
CA LYS A 492 12.24 16.65 -7.58
C LYS A 492 13.76 16.64 -7.46
N ARG A 493 14.49 17.41 -8.28
CA ARG A 493 15.96 17.50 -8.22
C ARG A 493 16.46 18.40 -7.08
N THR A 494 15.73 19.48 -6.75
CA THR A 494 16.07 20.37 -5.63
C THR A 494 15.81 19.73 -4.28
N GLU A 495 14.75 18.92 -4.15
CA GLU A 495 14.51 18.11 -2.94
C GLU A 495 15.59 17.04 -2.76
N LYS A 496 16.02 16.39 -3.85
CA LYS A 496 17.12 15.41 -3.80
C LYS A 496 18.46 16.04 -3.42
N ALA A 497 18.78 17.23 -3.92
CA ALA A 497 20.01 17.95 -3.55
C ALA A 497 20.03 18.37 -2.07
N LYS A 498 18.87 18.72 -1.50
CA LYS A 498 18.73 18.95 -0.05
C LYS A 498 18.90 17.67 0.78
N MET A 499 18.37 16.55 0.31
CA MET A 499 18.57 15.26 0.99
C MET A 499 20.03 14.80 0.94
N VAL A 500 20.74 14.98 -0.17
CA VAL A 500 22.17 14.60 -0.29
C VAL A 500 23.06 15.43 0.66
N ASN A 501 22.78 16.72 0.85
CA ASN A 501 23.56 17.57 1.76
C ASN A 501 23.21 17.39 3.26
N GLN A 502 22.10 16.70 3.59
CA GLN A 502 21.73 16.35 4.97
C GLN A 502 22.25 14.97 5.41
N HIS A 503 22.93 14.23 4.53
CA HIS A 503 23.31 12.83 4.75
C HIS A 503 24.70 12.60 5.37
N GLU A 504 25.41 13.63 5.84
CA GLU A 504 26.75 13.44 6.44
C GLU A 504 26.80 13.35 7.97
N SER A 505 25.68 13.43 8.71
CA SER A 505 25.72 13.18 10.16
C SER A 505 24.36 12.86 10.79
N GLY A 506 24.14 11.60 11.18
CA GLY A 506 23.10 11.17 12.13
C GLY A 506 22.06 10.16 11.59
N PRO A 507 21.39 9.40 12.49
CA PRO A 507 20.37 8.44 12.11
C PRO A 507 19.13 9.14 11.53
N ILE A 508 18.53 8.48 10.55
CA ILE A 508 17.39 8.95 9.74
C ILE A 508 16.24 9.42 10.65
N PRO A 509 15.79 10.69 10.57
CA PRO A 509 14.57 11.07 11.26
C PRO A 509 13.37 10.40 10.58
N LEU A 510 12.59 9.70 11.39
CA LEU A 510 11.30 9.12 11.03
C LEU A 510 10.35 10.25 10.58
N MET A 511 10.03 10.28 9.29
CA MET A 511 8.93 11.10 8.77
C MET A 511 7.60 10.44 9.19
N GLU A 512 6.85 11.09 10.08
CA GLU A 512 5.50 10.65 10.45
C GLU A 512 4.56 10.78 9.24
N ALA A 513 3.64 9.81 9.10
CA ALA A 513 2.64 9.77 8.03
C ALA A 513 1.62 10.93 8.05
N SER A 514 1.81 11.94 8.91
CA SER A 514 1.01 13.17 8.98
C SER A 514 1.43 14.27 8.00
N ASP A 515 2.58 14.14 7.33
CA ASP A 515 3.09 15.20 6.43
C ASP A 515 2.55 15.16 5.00
N PHE A 516 1.77 14.13 4.63
CA PHE A 516 0.95 14.18 3.41
C PHE A 516 -0.37 14.87 3.70
N ASP A 517 -0.27 16.18 3.93
CA ASP A 517 -1.41 17.05 4.05
C ASP A 517 -2.16 17.08 2.71
N SER A 518 -3.48 16.85 2.74
CA SER A 518 -4.37 17.02 1.59
C SER A 518 -4.35 18.45 1.02
N GLY A 519 -3.68 19.39 1.69
CA GLY A 519 -3.36 20.74 1.21
C GLY A 519 -2.26 20.79 0.15
N SER A 520 -1.36 19.81 0.04
CA SER A 520 -0.17 19.88 -0.84
C SER A 520 -0.48 19.96 -2.34
N ILE A 521 -1.54 19.29 -2.80
CA ILE A 521 -1.94 19.30 -4.23
C ILE A 521 -2.80 20.53 -4.56
N GLN A 522 -3.63 21.00 -3.63
CA GLN A 522 -4.34 22.27 -3.79
C GLN A 522 -3.37 23.45 -3.80
N ASP A 523 -2.31 23.40 -2.98
CA ASP A 523 -1.20 24.33 -3.03
C ASP A 523 -0.49 24.27 -4.39
N PHE A 524 -0.23 23.07 -4.92
CA PHE A 524 0.42 22.88 -6.23
C PHE A 524 -0.42 23.41 -7.40
N LEU A 525 -1.74 23.21 -7.34
CA LEU A 525 -2.70 23.68 -8.34
C LEU A 525 -3.15 25.13 -8.09
N SER A 526 -2.61 25.80 -7.07
CA SER A 526 -2.84 27.21 -6.81
C SER A 526 -1.83 28.08 -7.55
N PHE A 527 -2.20 29.35 -7.78
CA PHE A 527 -1.27 30.36 -8.28
C PHE A 527 0.00 30.47 -7.42
N LYS A 528 -0.10 30.24 -6.10
CA LYS A 528 1.05 30.24 -5.18
C LYS A 528 2.00 29.04 -5.42
N GLY A 529 1.48 27.87 -5.79
CA GLY A 529 2.29 26.69 -6.12
C GLY A 529 3.09 26.88 -7.39
N HIS A 530 2.43 27.35 -8.46
CA HIS A 530 3.12 27.71 -9.70
C HIS A 530 4.15 28.84 -9.47
N LEU A 531 3.82 29.90 -8.72
CA LEU A 531 4.82 30.93 -8.37
C LEU A 531 6.02 30.38 -7.61
N ARG A 532 5.82 29.42 -6.69
CA ARG A 532 6.92 28.76 -5.97
C ARG A 532 7.84 27.97 -6.91
N LEU A 533 7.29 27.29 -7.90
CA LEU A 533 8.07 26.59 -8.94
C LEU A 533 8.89 27.56 -9.79
N TRP A 534 8.28 28.66 -10.23
CA TRP A 534 8.96 29.71 -10.99
C TRP A 534 10.08 30.38 -10.16
N ARG A 535 9.87 30.64 -8.87
CA ARG A 535 10.90 31.14 -7.92
C ARG A 535 12.05 30.16 -7.64
N LYS A 536 11.94 28.89 -8.01
CA LYS A 536 13.06 27.93 -7.90
C LYS A 536 13.91 27.90 -9.17
N ILE A 537 13.40 28.44 -10.29
CA ILE A 537 14.10 28.49 -11.58
C ILE A 537 14.88 29.80 -11.75
N PHE A 538 14.36 30.90 -11.20
CA PHE A 538 14.95 32.23 -11.14
C PHE A 538 15.21 32.62 -9.70
#